data_AF-A0AB34JGI7-F1
#
_entry.id   AF-A0AB34JGI7-F1
#
_cell.length_a   1.000
_cell.length_b   1.000
_cell.length_c   1.000
_cell.angle_alpha   90.00
_cell.angle_beta   90.00
_cell.angle_gamma   90.00
#
_symmetry.space_group_name_H-M   'P 1'
#
loop_
_entity.id
_entity.type
_entity.pdbx_description
1 polymer ?
#
loop_
_entity_poly.entity_id
_entity_poly.type
_entity_poly.pdbx_seq_one_letter_code
_entity_poly.pdbx_strand_id
1 'polypeptide(L)'
;MAASQPAAAPKQLTRKAAAALYNSQLRRNLGWFLQYADLRINGTGSERTLEGALFLSTNLAFVVAGGAFSGVGHAPAIGLMCDLAGTFSIWYHWEQCRLGGTKHPSVQLAMLFDYALAIPTVCVGLLYAASLGPDLPISAVVLSALAFSSLVAGWFYDKPRQYMLVHGLWHLFGAAAGVQLAQATEGISTLTGM
;
A
#
# COMPACT_ATOMS: atom_id res chain seq x y z
N MET A 1 26.51 30.76 44.69
CA MET A 1 26.14 29.36 44.48
C MET A 1 25.37 29.26 43.17
N ALA A 2 26.02 28.81 42.09
CA ALA A 2 25.36 28.54 40.81
C ALA A 2 25.22 27.03 40.66
N ALA A 3 23.98 26.53 40.61
CA ALA A 3 23.70 25.12 40.40
C ALA A 3 23.98 24.74 38.95
N SER A 4 24.89 23.79 38.72
CA SER A 4 25.15 23.21 37.41
C SER A 4 23.98 22.32 36.99
N GLN A 5 23.44 22.55 35.79
CA GLN A 5 22.43 21.67 35.21
C GLN A 5 23.05 20.31 34.86
N PRO A 6 22.36 19.18 35.10
CA PRO A 6 22.87 17.87 34.76
C PRO A 6 22.85 17.65 33.24
N ALA A 7 23.95 17.12 32.72
CA ALA A 7 24.17 16.85 31.30
C ALA A 7 23.19 15.79 30.75
N ALA A 8 22.23 16.21 29.93
CA ALA A 8 21.32 15.35 29.19
C ALA A 8 21.99 14.68 27.96
N ALA A 9 23.14 14.04 28.13
CA ALA A 9 24.00 13.59 27.03
C ALA A 9 23.84 12.10 26.59
N PRO A 10 23.59 11.09 27.46
CA PRO A 10 23.75 9.68 27.06
C PRO A 10 22.63 9.14 26.14
N LYS A 11 21.38 9.57 26.35
CA LYS A 11 20.22 9.01 25.63
C LYS A 11 20.03 9.59 24.22
N GLN A 12 20.51 10.81 23.96
CA GLN A 12 20.42 11.41 22.62
C GLN A 12 21.49 10.86 21.67
N LEU A 13 22.71 10.62 22.18
CA LEU A 13 23.80 10.05 21.40
C LEU A 13 23.50 8.61 20.96
N THR A 14 22.95 7.79 21.85
CA THR A 14 22.54 6.41 21.55
C THR A 14 21.40 6.33 20.54
N ARG A 15 20.39 7.23 20.63
CA ARG A 15 19.33 7.34 19.63
C ARG A 15 19.83 7.76 18.25
N LYS A 16 20.75 8.74 18.18
CA LYS A 16 21.34 9.19 16.91
C LYS A 16 22.21 8.10 16.27
N ALA A 17 22.99 7.37 17.07
CA ALA A 17 23.80 6.25 16.59
C ALA A 17 22.95 5.08 16.10
N ALA A 18 21.90 4.70 16.84
CA ALA A 18 20.97 3.65 16.41
C ALA A 18 20.21 4.05 15.13
N ALA A 19 19.74 5.29 15.04
CA ALA A 19 19.10 5.82 13.84
C ALA A 19 20.06 5.87 12.65
N ALA A 20 21.34 6.20 12.86
CA ALA A 20 22.36 6.19 11.81
C ALA A 20 22.67 4.76 11.33
N LEU A 21 22.78 3.81 12.26
CA LEU A 21 23.04 2.40 11.94
C LEU A 21 21.87 1.79 11.16
N TYR A 22 20.64 2.00 11.66
CA TYR A 22 19.39 1.59 11.01
C TYR A 22 19.27 2.17 9.59
N ASN A 23 19.48 3.49 9.44
CA ASN A 23 19.47 4.15 8.13
C ASN A 23 20.56 3.64 7.19
N SER A 24 21.73 3.28 7.70
CA SER A 24 22.86 2.84 6.87
C SER A 24 22.70 1.42 6.34
N GLN A 25 22.09 0.51 7.11
CA GLN A 25 21.91 -0.89 6.71
C GLN A 25 20.72 -1.08 5.77
N LEU A 26 19.57 -0.44 6.05
CA LEU A 26 18.39 -0.50 5.17
C LEU A 26 18.65 0.13 3.80
N ARG A 27 19.36 1.27 3.75
CA ARG A 27 19.66 1.95 2.48
C ARG A 27 20.58 1.16 1.55
N ARG A 28 21.53 0.38 2.09
CA ARG A 28 22.48 -0.38 1.25
C ARG A 28 21.85 -1.62 0.63
N ASN A 29 20.92 -2.27 1.34
CA ASN A 29 20.39 -3.57 0.91
C ASN A 29 19.02 -3.48 0.23
N LEU A 30 18.21 -2.47 0.57
CA LEU A 30 16.84 -2.30 0.05
C LEU A 30 16.60 -0.92 -0.57
N GLY A 31 17.66 -0.14 -0.78
CA GLY A 31 17.56 1.27 -1.18
C GLY A 31 16.81 1.50 -2.50
N TRP A 32 16.82 0.53 -3.42
CA TRP A 32 16.09 0.60 -4.69
C TRP A 32 14.61 0.19 -4.56
N PHE A 33 14.29 -0.75 -3.67
CA PHE A 33 12.92 -1.25 -3.43
C PHE A 33 12.09 -0.31 -2.53
N LEU A 34 12.78 0.57 -1.80
CA LEU A 34 12.19 1.52 -0.84
C LEU A 34 12.30 2.98 -1.30
N GLN A 35 12.70 3.24 -2.54
CA GLN A 35 12.73 4.58 -3.12
C GLN A 35 11.55 4.76 -4.06
N TYR A 36 10.56 5.53 -3.60
CA TYR A 36 9.44 5.97 -4.42
C TYR A 36 9.53 7.46 -4.72
N ALA A 37 8.78 7.88 -5.74
CA ALA A 37 8.70 9.24 -6.21
C ALA A 37 8.40 10.25 -5.08
N ASP A 38 8.94 11.46 -5.23
CA ASP A 38 8.52 12.60 -4.42
C ASP A 38 7.14 13.06 -4.89
N LEU A 39 6.13 12.92 -4.03
CA LEU A 39 4.74 13.25 -4.34
C LEU A 39 4.39 14.71 -4.13
N ARG A 40 5.34 15.55 -3.70
CA ARG A 40 5.12 16.98 -3.58
C ARG A 40 4.99 17.61 -4.95
N ILE A 41 3.80 18.15 -5.23
CA ILE A 41 3.55 18.88 -6.47
C ILE A 41 4.07 20.30 -6.27
N ASN A 42 4.93 20.75 -7.19
CA ASN A 42 5.57 22.08 -7.15
C ASN A 42 6.34 22.37 -5.84
N GLY A 43 6.85 21.32 -5.17
CA GLY A 43 7.64 21.46 -3.94
C GLY A 43 6.82 21.63 -2.65
N THR A 44 5.48 21.64 -2.73
CA THR A 44 4.58 21.72 -1.58
C THR A 44 3.90 20.40 -1.28
N GLY A 45 3.46 20.21 -0.03
CA GLY A 45 2.63 19.07 0.37
C GLY A 45 1.38 18.99 -0.52
N SER A 46 1.17 17.82 -1.14
CA SER A 46 0.08 17.61 -2.09
C SER A 46 -1.17 17.00 -1.44
N GLU A 47 -1.14 16.69 -0.15
CA GLU A 47 -2.23 16.02 0.57
C GLU A 47 -3.52 16.85 0.64
N ARG A 48 -3.42 18.17 0.46
CA ARG A 48 -4.55 19.11 0.42
C ARG A 48 -4.90 19.58 -1.00
N THR A 49 -4.19 19.11 -2.01
CA THR A 49 -4.49 19.42 -3.41
C THR A 49 -5.56 18.48 -3.95
N LEU A 50 -6.28 18.89 -5.00
CA LEU A 50 -7.23 18.02 -5.67
C LEU A 50 -6.55 16.75 -6.20
N GLU A 51 -5.35 16.89 -6.77
CA GLU A 51 -4.58 15.76 -7.33
C GLU A 51 -4.23 14.74 -6.23
N GLY A 52 -3.74 15.21 -5.08
CA GLY A 52 -3.46 14.35 -3.93
C GLY A 52 -4.72 13.71 -3.35
N ALA A 53 -5.82 14.45 -3.23
CA ALA A 53 -7.10 13.90 -2.77
C ALA A 53 -7.63 12.80 -3.70
N LEU A 54 -7.57 13.03 -5.02
CA LEU A 54 -7.95 12.02 -6.02
C LEU A 54 -7.06 10.78 -5.93
N PHE A 55 -5.74 10.98 -5.84
CA PHE A 55 -4.80 9.86 -5.66
C PHE A 55 -5.11 9.06 -4.39
N LEU A 56 -5.26 9.72 -3.24
CA LEU A 56 -5.59 9.06 -1.97
C LEU A 56 -6.91 8.29 -2.06
N SER A 57 -7.91 8.84 -2.74
CA SER A 57 -9.23 8.21 -2.90
C SER A 57 -9.20 6.90 -3.67
N THR A 58 -8.17 6.64 -4.49
CA THR A 58 -8.03 5.37 -5.22
C THR A 58 -7.91 4.17 -4.28
N ASN A 59 -7.43 4.36 -3.06
CA ASN A 59 -7.36 3.32 -2.03
C ASN A 59 -8.74 2.91 -1.49
N LEU A 60 -9.77 3.74 -1.64
CA LEU A 60 -11.15 3.35 -1.29
C LEU A 60 -11.63 2.14 -2.10
N ALA A 61 -10.99 1.87 -3.24
CA ALA A 61 -11.25 0.65 -4.00
C ALA A 61 -10.95 -0.62 -3.19
N PHE A 62 -9.96 -0.61 -2.29
CA PHE A 62 -9.69 -1.74 -1.41
C PHE A 62 -10.80 -1.97 -0.38
N VAL A 63 -11.48 -0.92 0.07
CA VAL A 63 -12.67 -1.04 0.92
C VAL A 63 -13.82 -1.69 0.15
N VAL A 64 -14.00 -1.34 -1.12
CA VAL A 64 -14.99 -1.99 -2.00
C VAL A 64 -14.66 -3.47 -2.18
N ALA A 65 -13.39 -3.82 -2.42
CA ALA A 65 -12.95 -5.20 -2.49
C ALA A 65 -13.14 -5.94 -1.16
N GLY A 66 -12.87 -5.29 -0.03
CA GLY A 66 -13.07 -5.83 1.31
C GLY A 66 -14.54 -6.17 1.60
N GLY A 67 -15.43 -5.25 1.23
CA GLY A 67 -16.87 -5.46 1.27
C GLY A 67 -17.33 -6.60 0.37
N ALA A 68 -16.78 -6.73 -0.84
CA ALA A 68 -17.11 -7.81 -1.76
C ALA A 68 -16.70 -9.18 -1.20
N PHE A 69 -15.47 -9.33 -0.70
CA PHE A 69 -15.03 -10.58 -0.06
C PHE A 69 -15.86 -10.93 1.18
N SER A 70 -16.19 -9.94 2.02
CA SER A 70 -16.98 -10.18 3.23
C SER A 70 -18.44 -10.53 2.94
N GLY A 71 -19.02 -9.91 1.91
CA GLY A 71 -20.42 -10.09 1.51
C GLY A 71 -20.61 -11.27 0.57
N VAL A 72 -20.31 -11.09 -0.71
CA VAL A 72 -20.59 -12.08 -1.77
C VAL A 72 -19.55 -13.21 -1.81
N GLY A 73 -18.30 -12.92 -1.44
CA GLY A 73 -17.22 -13.91 -1.44
C GLY A 73 -17.19 -14.82 -0.22
N HIS A 74 -18.03 -14.57 0.79
CA HIS A 74 -18.06 -15.31 2.07
C HIS A 74 -16.69 -15.51 2.73
N ALA A 75 -15.74 -14.60 2.48
CA ALA A 75 -14.37 -14.63 2.97
C ALA A 75 -14.05 -13.38 3.80
N PRO A 76 -14.71 -13.18 4.97
CA PRO A 76 -14.58 -11.95 5.76
C PRO A 76 -13.16 -11.70 6.29
N ALA A 77 -12.36 -12.75 6.48
CA ALA A 77 -10.96 -12.59 6.85
C ALA A 77 -10.14 -11.90 5.74
N ILE A 78 -10.35 -12.29 4.48
CA ILE A 78 -9.72 -11.63 3.32
C ILE A 78 -10.27 -10.22 3.19
N GLY A 79 -11.58 -10.05 3.42
CA GLY A 79 -12.21 -8.74 3.41
C GLY A 79 -11.55 -7.74 4.37
N LEU A 80 -11.38 -8.15 5.64
CA LEU A 80 -10.68 -7.36 6.65
C LEU A 80 -9.21 -7.06 6.26
N MET A 81 -8.52 -8.01 5.64
CA MET A 81 -7.15 -7.79 5.15
C MET A 81 -7.12 -6.70 4.07
N CYS A 82 -8.06 -6.69 3.12
CA CYS A 82 -8.20 -5.64 2.12
C CYS A 82 -8.47 -4.27 2.78
N ASP A 83 -9.38 -4.20 3.74
CA ASP A 83 -9.72 -2.95 4.44
C ASP A 83 -8.51 -2.37 5.19
N LEU A 84 -7.77 -3.22 5.90
CA LEU A 84 -6.59 -2.80 6.62
C LEU A 84 -5.46 -2.40 5.66
N ALA A 85 -5.21 -3.17 4.60
CA ALA A 85 -4.23 -2.81 3.58
C ALA A 85 -4.55 -1.46 2.94
N GLY A 86 -5.81 -1.22 2.54
CA GLY A 86 -6.24 0.07 2.01
C GLY A 86 -6.09 1.22 3.00
N THR A 87 -6.43 0.99 4.28
CA THR A 87 -6.29 2.01 5.34
C THR A 87 -4.83 2.40 5.56
N PHE A 88 -3.93 1.43 5.68
CA PHE A 88 -2.51 1.71 5.89
C PHE A 88 -1.84 2.27 4.62
N SER A 89 -2.31 1.88 3.43
CA SER A 89 -1.88 2.48 2.17
C SER A 89 -2.30 3.96 2.06
N ILE A 90 -3.51 4.32 2.50
CA ILE A 90 -3.92 5.74 2.62
C ILE A 90 -2.96 6.49 3.55
N TRP A 91 -2.64 5.93 4.72
CA TRP A 91 -1.73 6.60 5.66
C TRP A 91 -0.33 6.79 5.05
N TYR A 92 0.21 5.74 4.41
CA TYR A 92 1.50 5.82 3.71
C TYR A 92 1.50 6.91 2.65
N HIS A 93 0.56 6.88 1.72
CA HIS A 93 0.50 7.85 0.64
C HIS A 93 0.16 9.26 1.10
N TRP A 94 -0.61 9.41 2.19
CA TRP A 94 -0.86 10.71 2.81
C TRP A 94 0.44 11.31 3.35
N GLU A 95 1.24 10.52 4.08
CA GLU A 95 2.55 10.96 4.55
C GLU A 95 3.49 11.28 3.37
N GLN A 96 3.46 10.45 2.32
CA GLN A 96 4.27 10.66 1.13
C GLN A 96 3.88 11.94 0.37
N CYS A 97 2.58 12.25 0.27
CA CYS A 97 2.08 13.50 -0.31
C CYS A 97 2.46 14.72 0.55
N ARG A 98 2.39 14.59 1.87
CA ARG A 98 2.68 15.67 2.82
C ARG A 98 4.16 16.00 2.93
N LEU A 99 5.01 14.99 2.99
CA LEU A 99 6.43 15.13 3.35
C LEU A 99 7.38 14.90 2.17
N GLY A 100 6.90 14.26 1.10
CA GLY A 100 7.67 13.97 -0.10
C GLY A 100 8.60 12.76 0.03
N GLY A 101 8.56 11.89 -0.97
CA GLY A 101 9.46 10.74 -1.14
C GLY A 101 9.46 9.80 0.06
N THR A 102 10.46 8.92 0.16
CA THR A 102 10.54 7.89 1.22
C THR A 102 11.70 8.11 2.20
N LYS A 103 12.33 9.30 2.17
CA LYS A 103 13.48 9.62 3.02
C LYS A 103 13.07 10.06 4.43
N HIS A 104 11.84 10.53 4.61
CA HIS A 104 11.37 11.00 5.91
C HIS A 104 10.96 9.81 6.81
N PRO A 105 11.37 9.76 8.10
CA PRO A 105 11.08 8.63 8.99
C PRO A 105 9.58 8.29 9.13
N SER A 106 8.70 9.31 9.17
CA SER A 106 7.23 9.09 9.20
C SER A 106 6.75 8.29 7.98
N VAL A 107 7.27 8.64 6.78
CA VAL A 107 6.91 7.95 5.55
C VAL A 107 7.42 6.51 5.56
N GLN A 108 8.64 6.28 6.05
CA GLN A 108 9.22 4.94 6.17
C GLN A 108 8.43 4.06 7.13
N LEU A 109 7.99 4.61 8.27
CA LEU A 109 7.17 3.88 9.22
C LEU A 109 5.81 3.53 8.61
N ALA A 110 5.14 4.49 7.98
CA ALA A 110 3.86 4.24 7.33
C ALA A 110 3.99 3.20 6.20
N MET A 111 5.03 3.28 5.38
CA MET A 111 5.36 2.30 4.33
C MET A 111 5.60 0.89 4.91
N LEU A 112 6.25 0.78 6.07
CA LEU A 112 6.47 -0.53 6.71
C LEU A 112 5.14 -1.19 7.08
N PHE A 113 4.20 -0.44 7.66
CA PHE A 113 2.88 -0.96 7.98
C PHE A 113 2.07 -1.30 6.73
N ASP A 114 2.12 -0.44 5.71
CA ASP A 114 1.49 -0.69 4.42
C ASP A 114 1.97 -2.02 3.84
N TYR A 115 3.28 -2.23 3.74
CA TYR A 115 3.86 -3.48 3.24
C TYR A 115 3.55 -4.70 4.10
N ALA A 116 3.54 -4.53 5.43
CA ALA A 116 3.23 -5.60 6.36
C ALA A 116 1.80 -6.13 6.17
N LEU A 117 0.89 -5.34 5.60
CA LEU A 117 -0.49 -5.76 5.32
C LEU A 117 -0.73 -6.05 3.84
N ALA A 118 -0.17 -5.26 2.93
CA ALA A 118 -0.33 -5.43 1.49
C ALA A 118 0.25 -6.78 1.02
N ILE A 119 1.46 -7.15 1.47
CA ILE A 119 2.11 -8.39 1.03
C ILE A 119 1.28 -9.63 1.44
N PRO A 120 0.88 -9.80 2.72
CA PRO A 120 0.00 -10.91 3.08
C PRO A 120 -1.33 -10.90 2.33
N THR A 121 -1.93 -9.73 2.12
CA THR A 121 -3.20 -9.60 1.38
C THR A 121 -3.07 -10.12 -0.05
N VAL A 122 -1.99 -9.74 -0.76
CA VAL A 122 -1.70 -10.26 -2.10
C VAL A 122 -1.45 -11.77 -2.06
N CYS A 123 -0.65 -12.27 -1.13
CA CYS A 123 -0.36 -13.70 -1.02
C CYS A 123 -1.64 -14.52 -0.76
N VAL A 124 -2.49 -14.09 0.16
CA VAL A 124 -3.76 -14.76 0.45
C VAL A 124 -4.72 -14.65 -0.74
N GLY A 125 -4.77 -13.51 -1.42
CA GLY A 125 -5.55 -13.35 -2.66
C GLY A 125 -5.09 -14.28 -3.79
N LEU A 126 -3.78 -14.51 -3.94
CA LEU A 126 -3.25 -15.47 -4.91
C LEU A 126 -3.59 -16.91 -4.55
N LEU A 127 -3.51 -17.28 -3.26
CA LEU A 127 -3.94 -18.60 -2.79
C LEU A 127 -5.45 -18.81 -3.01
N TYR A 128 -6.24 -17.77 -2.77
CA TYR A 128 -7.67 -17.77 -3.06
C TYR A 128 -7.94 -17.98 -4.54
N ALA A 129 -7.29 -17.21 -5.42
CA ALA A 129 -7.40 -17.35 -6.86
C ALA A 129 -7.00 -18.76 -7.35
N ALA A 130 -5.92 -19.33 -6.79
CA ALA A 130 -5.51 -20.70 -7.09
C ALA A 130 -6.55 -21.73 -6.66
N SER A 131 -7.26 -21.50 -5.55
CA SER A 131 -8.32 -22.40 -5.06
C SER A 131 -9.55 -22.45 -5.96
N LEU A 132 -9.80 -21.43 -6.78
CA LEU A 132 -10.89 -21.42 -7.75
C LEU A 132 -10.63 -22.35 -8.95
N GLY A 133 -9.37 -22.70 -9.22
CA GLY A 133 -9.01 -23.61 -10.31
C GLY A 133 -9.59 -23.17 -11.66
N PRO A 134 -10.34 -24.03 -12.38
CA PRO A 134 -10.97 -23.69 -13.66
C PRO A 134 -11.99 -22.54 -13.59
N ASP A 135 -12.57 -22.27 -12.41
CA ASP A 135 -13.57 -21.22 -12.21
C ASP A 135 -12.94 -19.83 -12.00
N LEU A 136 -11.61 -19.73 -12.07
CA LEU A 136 -10.89 -18.46 -11.99
C LEU A 136 -11.33 -17.51 -13.12
N PRO A 137 -11.94 -16.35 -12.82
CA PRO A 137 -12.39 -15.43 -13.87
C PRO A 137 -11.21 -14.88 -14.67
N ILE A 138 -11.25 -15.00 -15.99
CA ILE A 138 -10.24 -14.42 -16.89
C ILE A 138 -10.14 -12.90 -16.69
N SER A 139 -11.26 -12.24 -16.39
CA SER A 139 -11.30 -10.81 -16.05
C SER A 139 -10.39 -10.48 -14.85
N ALA A 140 -10.40 -11.30 -13.80
CA ALA A 140 -9.55 -11.13 -12.62
C ALA A 140 -8.07 -11.28 -12.97
N VAL A 141 -7.72 -12.22 -13.87
CA VAL A 141 -6.34 -12.41 -14.36
C VAL A 141 -5.87 -11.20 -15.14
N VAL A 142 -6.67 -10.70 -16.09
CA VAL A 142 -6.34 -9.51 -16.89
C VAL A 142 -6.17 -8.28 -16.01
N LEU A 143 -7.10 -8.05 -15.06
CA LEU A 143 -7.02 -6.94 -14.12
C LEU A 143 -5.78 -7.05 -13.22
N SER A 144 -5.44 -8.25 -12.75
CA SER A 144 -4.21 -8.48 -11.98
C SER A 144 -2.95 -8.18 -12.79
N ALA A 145 -2.92 -8.54 -14.08
CA ALA A 145 -1.80 -8.24 -14.96
C ALA A 145 -1.67 -6.72 -15.22
N LEU A 146 -2.78 -6.01 -15.41
CA LEU A 146 -2.81 -4.55 -15.54
C LEU A 146 -2.37 -3.86 -14.25
N ALA A 147 -2.84 -4.36 -13.10
CA ALA A 147 -2.44 -3.88 -11.80
C ALA A 147 -0.92 -4.02 -11.65
N PHE A 148 -0.38 -5.23 -11.79
CA PHE A 148 1.05 -5.49 -11.65
C PHE A 148 1.89 -4.63 -12.60
N SER A 149 1.45 -4.50 -13.85
CA SER A 149 2.10 -3.63 -14.84
C SER A 149 2.10 -2.16 -14.41
N SER A 150 1.00 -1.68 -13.80
CA SER A 150 0.87 -0.31 -13.29
C SER A 150 1.76 -0.07 -12.06
N LEU A 151 1.88 -1.06 -11.17
CA LEU A 151 2.81 -1.03 -10.03
C LEU A 151 4.26 -0.94 -10.51
N VAL A 152 4.65 -1.83 -11.43
CA VAL A 152 5.98 -1.87 -12.02
C VAL A 152 6.29 -0.56 -12.75
N ALA A 153 5.35 -0.02 -13.53
CA ALA A 153 5.49 1.28 -14.18
C ALA A 153 5.71 2.41 -13.15
N GLY A 154 5.04 2.35 -12.00
CA GLY A 154 5.23 3.28 -10.89
C GLY A 154 6.66 3.33 -10.36
N TRP A 155 7.43 2.24 -10.44
CA TRP A 155 8.84 2.24 -10.03
C TRP A 155 9.76 3.03 -10.97
N PHE A 156 9.32 3.36 -12.19
CA PHE A 156 10.13 4.08 -13.18
C PHE A 156 9.80 5.57 -13.27
N TYR A 157 8.74 6.05 -12.61
CA TYR A 157 8.35 7.45 -12.68
C TYR A 157 8.84 8.25 -11.48
N ASP A 158 9.71 9.22 -11.72
CA ASP A 158 10.15 10.18 -10.70
C ASP A 158 9.19 11.38 -10.56
N LYS A 159 8.32 11.62 -11.57
CA LYS A 159 7.40 12.77 -11.56
C LYS A 159 6.15 12.46 -10.74
N PRO A 160 5.73 13.34 -9.82
CA PRO A 160 4.64 13.09 -8.88
C PRO A 160 3.33 12.69 -9.57
N ARG A 161 2.90 13.46 -10.57
CA ARG A 161 1.63 13.21 -11.27
C ARG A 161 1.61 11.89 -12.04
N GLN A 162 2.73 11.55 -12.68
CA GLN A 162 2.83 10.30 -13.44
C GLN A 162 2.78 9.10 -12.48
N TYR A 163 3.53 9.18 -11.38
CA TYR A 163 3.49 8.19 -10.32
C TYR A 163 2.08 8.03 -9.73
N MET A 164 1.44 9.13 -9.30
CA MET A 164 0.10 9.11 -8.71
C MET A 164 -0.92 8.46 -9.65
N LEU A 165 -0.85 8.74 -10.96
CA LEU A 165 -1.73 8.14 -11.94
C LEU A 165 -1.52 6.63 -12.02
N VAL A 166 -0.30 6.17 -12.29
CA VAL A 166 -0.06 4.73 -12.50
C VAL A 166 -0.20 3.93 -11.21
N HIS A 167 0.20 4.49 -10.07
CA HIS A 167 0.04 3.84 -8.77
C HIS A 167 -1.43 3.83 -8.34
N GLY A 168 -2.19 4.89 -8.64
CA GLY A 168 -3.64 4.88 -8.49
C GLY A 168 -4.32 3.81 -9.34
N LEU A 169 -3.85 3.59 -10.58
CA LEU A 169 -4.34 2.49 -11.43
C LEU A 169 -4.00 1.11 -10.86
N TRP A 170 -2.85 0.95 -10.20
CA TRP A 170 -2.54 -0.27 -9.43
C TRP A 170 -3.62 -0.55 -8.38
N HIS A 171 -4.04 0.45 -7.61
CA HIS A 171 -5.11 0.29 -6.61
C HIS A 171 -6.43 -0.12 -7.27
N LEU A 172 -6.85 0.61 -8.31
CA LEU A 172 -8.12 0.38 -8.97
C LEU A 172 -8.20 -0.99 -9.63
N PHE A 173 -7.18 -1.39 -10.40
CA PHE A 173 -7.16 -2.69 -11.07
C PHE A 173 -6.99 -3.84 -10.07
N GLY A 174 -6.15 -3.68 -9.05
CA GLY A 174 -5.96 -4.70 -8.01
C GLY A 174 -7.24 -4.95 -7.21
N ALA A 175 -7.92 -3.88 -6.80
CA ALA A 175 -9.21 -3.98 -6.11
C ALA A 175 -10.30 -4.57 -7.02
N ALA A 176 -10.37 -4.14 -8.28
CA ALA A 176 -11.33 -4.70 -9.23
C ALA A 176 -11.10 -6.20 -9.46
N ALA A 177 -9.84 -6.65 -9.55
CA ALA A 177 -9.53 -8.08 -9.58
C ALA A 177 -10.04 -8.80 -8.32
N GLY A 178 -9.82 -8.22 -7.14
CA GLY A 178 -10.36 -8.74 -5.87
C GLY A 178 -11.88 -8.88 -5.87
N VAL A 179 -12.61 -7.89 -6.37
CA VAL A 179 -14.08 -7.95 -6.50
C VAL A 179 -14.51 -9.10 -7.42
N GLN A 180 -13.84 -9.27 -8.56
CA GLN A 180 -14.13 -10.37 -9.49
C GLN A 180 -13.85 -11.74 -8.86
N LEU A 181 -12.77 -11.87 -8.08
CA LEU A 181 -12.47 -13.09 -7.34
C LEU A 181 -13.56 -13.40 -6.29
N ALA A 182 -14.02 -12.39 -5.54
CA ALA A 182 -15.08 -12.57 -4.57
C ALA A 182 -16.40 -13.03 -5.21
N GLN A 183 -16.77 -12.45 -6.36
CA GLN A 183 -18.00 -12.79 -7.09
C GLN A 183 -17.97 -14.20 -7.69
N ALA A 184 -16.80 -14.71 -8.07
CA ALA A 184 -16.65 -16.07 -8.62
C ALA A 184 -17.10 -17.14 -7.61
N THR A 185 -16.97 -16.86 -6.32
CA THR A 185 -17.28 -17.80 -5.24
C THR A 185 -18.78 -17.92 -4.99
N GLU A 186 -19.54 -16.84 -5.18
CA GLU A 186 -21.01 -16.87 -5.15
C GLU A 186 -21.57 -17.85 -6.20
N GLY A 187 -20.96 -17.88 -7.40
CA GLY A 187 -21.34 -18.79 -8.48
C GLY A 187 -21.13 -20.27 -8.15
N ILE A 188 -20.07 -20.60 -7.40
CA ILE A 188 -19.79 -21.98 -6.96
C ILE A 188 -20.81 -22.42 -5.90
N SER A 189 -21.13 -21.56 -4.93
CA SER A 189 -22.14 -21.86 -3.91
C SER A 189 -23.53 -22.06 -4.52
N THR A 190 -23.94 -21.23 -5.48
CA THR A 190 -25.25 -21.39 -6.14
C THR A 190 -25.34 -22.64 -7.01
N LEU A 191 -24.27 -23.03 -7.71
CA LEU A 191 -24.25 -24.25 -8.54
C LEU A 191 -24.22 -25.54 -7.70
N THR A 192 -23.67 -25.48 -6.49
CA THR A 192 -23.55 -26.65 -5.60
C THR A 192 -24.71 -26.80 -4.62
N GLY A 193 -25.64 -25.84 -4.56
CA GLY A 193 -26.84 -25.91 -3.71
C GLY A 193 -26.53 -25.88 -2.21
N MET A 194 -25.38 -25.33 -1.83
CA MET A 194 -25.00 -25.06 -0.44
C MET A 194 -25.29 -23.60 -0.07
#